data_AF-A0A2V6A3X0-F1
#
_entry.id   AF-A0A2V6A3X0-F1
#
_cell.length_a   1.000
_cell.length_b   1.000
_cell.length_c   1.000
_cell.angle_alpha   90.00
_cell.angle_beta   90.00
_cell.angle_gamma   90.00
#
_symmetry.space_group_name_H-M   'P 1'
#
loop_
_entity.id
_entity.type
_entity.pdbx_description
1 polymer ?
#
loop_
_entity_poly.entity_id
_entity_poly.type
_entity_poly.pdbx_seq_one_letter_code
_entity_poly.pdbx_strand_id
1 'polypeptide(L)' 'MKKVNLTQIKEEPWQSPGGKYAISFKGISEALGREPASLDLSKRHPFDLEWNRVPAGKCN' A
#
# COMPACT_ATOMS: atom_id res chain seq x y z
N MET A 1 19.35 -1.43 6.82
CA MET A 1 18.41 -0.58 6.04
C MET A 1 18.05 -1.30 4.75
N LYS A 2 16.79 -1.77 4.61
CA LYS A 2 16.31 -2.43 3.39
C LYS A 2 16.06 -1.38 2.32
N LYS A 3 16.59 -1.58 1.10
CA LYS A 3 16.31 -0.73 -0.06
C LYS A 3 15.40 -1.49 -1.02
N VAL A 4 14.37 -0.83 -1.53
CA VAL A 4 13.37 -1.43 -2.41
C VAL A 4 13.15 -0.51 -3.61
N ASN A 5 13.03 -1.06 -4.81
CA ASN A 5 12.69 -0.31 -6.01
C ASN A 5 11.17 -0.33 -6.22
N LEU A 6 10.56 0.84 -6.45
CA LEU A 6 9.11 0.98 -6.67
C LEU A 6 8.60 0.20 -7.90
N THR A 7 9.47 -0.07 -8.87
CA THR A 7 9.13 -0.87 -10.06
C THR A 7 8.94 -2.35 -9.73
N GLN A 8 9.51 -2.84 -8.63
CA GLN A 8 9.42 -4.23 -8.18
C GLN A 8 8.22 -4.47 -7.26
N ILE A 9 7.59 -3.42 -6.75
CA ILE A 9 6.40 -3.52 -5.91
C ILE A 9 5.19 -3.70 -6.82
N LYS A 10 4.58 -4.89 -6.73
CA LYS A 10 3.34 -5.22 -7.44
C LYS A 10 2.24 -4.25 -7.00
N GLU A 11 1.48 -3.79 -7.97
CA GLU A 11 0.30 -2.98 -7.74
C GLU A 11 -0.91 -3.88 -7.62
N GLU A 12 -1.70 -3.68 -6.58
CA GLU A 12 -2.87 -4.50 -6.31
C GLU A 12 -4.14 -3.67 -6.52
N PRO A 13 -5.05 -4.10 -7.42
CA PRO A 13 -6.30 -3.39 -7.63
C PRO A 13 -7.28 -3.71 -6.50
N TRP A 14 -7.98 -2.68 -6.02
CA TRP A 14 -9.11 -2.83 -5.12
C TRP A 14 -10.26 -1.95 -5.59
N GLN A 15 -11.48 -2.45 -5.40
CA GLN A 15 -12.70 -1.74 -5.72
C GLN A 15 -13.75 -2.02 -4.67
N SER A 16 -14.56 -1.01 -4.33
CA SER A 16 -15.73 -1.22 -3.49
C SER A 16 -16.78 -2.07 -4.21
N PRO A 17 -17.65 -2.80 -3.48
CA PRO A 17 -18.70 -3.62 -4.09
C PRO A 17 -19.61 -2.84 -5.06
N GLY A 18 -19.90 -1.57 -4.76
CA GLY A 18 -20.70 -0.69 -5.62
C GLY A 18 -19.92 0.03 -6.72
N GLY A 19 -18.61 -0.22 -6.85
CA GLY A 19 -17.76 0.36 -7.90
C GLY A 19 -17.56 1.87 -7.85
N LYS A 20 -18.06 2.55 -6.81
CA LYS A 20 -17.87 3.98 -6.58
C LYS A 20 -16.40 4.31 -6.26
N TYR A 21 -15.77 3.44 -5.47
CA TYR A 21 -14.39 3.59 -5.03
C TYR A 21 -13.53 2.58 -5.75
N ALA A 22 -12.39 3.01 -6.28
CA ALA A 22 -11.45 2.15 -6.97
C ALA A 22 -10.03 2.71 -6.82
N ILE A 23 -9.08 1.82 -6.56
CA ILE A 23 -7.69 2.19 -6.33
C ILE A 23 -6.79 1.08 -6.85
N SER A 24 -5.59 1.45 -7.26
CA SER A 24 -4.48 0.52 -7.43
C SER A 24 -3.40 0.91 -6.44
N PHE A 25 -3.14 0.06 -5.44
CA PHE A 25 -2.29 0.38 -4.30
C PHE A 25 -0.95 -0.36 -4.37
N LYS A 26 0.10 0.25 -3.82
CA LYS A 26 1.40 -0.36 -3.55
C LYS A 26 1.79 -0.12 -2.09
N GLY A 27 1.88 -1.19 -1.31
CA GLY A 27 2.32 -1.14 0.09
C GLY A 27 3.83 -0.95 0.21
N ILE A 28 4.30 0.31 0.27
CA ILE A 28 5.74 0.61 0.36
C ILE A 28 6.30 0.17 1.72
N SER A 29 5.60 0.44 2.82
CA SER A 29 6.02 0.00 4.15
C SER A 29 6.15 -1.52 4.27
N GLU A 30 5.18 -2.27 3.72
CA GLU A 30 5.21 -3.74 3.69
C GLU A 30 6.42 -4.23 2.89
N ALA A 31 6.68 -3.63 1.73
CA ALA A 31 7.87 -3.94 0.94
C ALA A 31 9.17 -3.63 1.71
N LEU A 32 9.19 -2.58 2.52
CA LEU A 32 10.30 -2.23 3.42
C LEU A 32 10.43 -3.14 4.66
N GLY A 33 9.48 -4.07 4.86
CA GLY A 33 9.53 -5.10 5.91
C GLY A 33 8.58 -4.86 7.08
N ARG A 34 7.57 -3.98 6.94
CA ARG A 34 6.49 -3.87 7.92
C ARG A 34 5.73 -5.18 8.00
N GLU A 35 5.40 -5.61 9.21
CA GLU A 35 4.42 -6.67 9.45
C GLU A 35 3.05 -6.04 9.74
N PRO A 36 2.11 -5.98 8.78
CA PRO A 36 0.87 -5.20 8.92
C PRO A 36 -0.05 -5.72 10.03
N ALA A 37 -0.06 -7.03 10.28
CA ALA A 37 -0.86 -7.65 11.33
C ALA A 37 -0.20 -7.65 12.72
N SER A 38 1.06 -7.22 12.82
CA SER A 38 1.80 -7.26 14.09
C SER A 38 1.48 -6.04 14.96
N LEU A 39 1.20 -6.29 16.23
CA LEU A 39 1.04 -5.23 17.25
C LEU A 39 2.36 -4.85 17.92
N ASP A 40 3.42 -5.62 17.70
CA ASP A 40 4.75 -5.37 18.25
C ASP A 40 5.33 -4.04 17.74
N LEU A 41 5.68 -3.16 18.66
CA LEU A 41 6.23 -1.84 18.36
C LEU A 41 7.57 -1.91 17.62
N SER A 42 8.38 -2.94 17.88
CA SER A 42 9.68 -3.12 17.23
C SER A 42 9.58 -3.48 15.74
N LYS A 43 8.42 -4.01 15.33
CA LYS A 43 8.12 -4.43 13.95
C LYS A 43 7.36 -3.36 13.15
N ARG A 44 7.09 -2.21 13.76
CA ARG A 44 6.47 -1.06 13.10
C ARG A 44 7.53 -0.22 12.39
N HIS A 45 7.09 0.51 11.37
CA HIS A 45 7.88 1.57 10.78
C HIS A 45 7.60 2.89 11.52
N PRO A 46 8.56 3.83 11.53
CA PRO A 46 8.35 5.15 12.12
C PRO A 46 7.22 5.95 11.44
N PHE A 47 6.85 5.58 10.22
CA PHE A 47 5.72 6.10 9.47
C PHE A 47 5.16 5.00 8.57
N ASP A 48 3.91 5.14 8.15
CA ASP A 48 3.32 4.30 7.11
C ASP A 48 3.31 5.06 5.78
N LEU A 49 3.74 4.41 4.71
CA LEU A 49 3.76 4.95 3.36
C LEU A 49 3.17 3.93 2.39
N GLU A 50 2.20 4.40 1.62
CA GLU A 50 1.56 3.69 0.53
C GLU A 50 1.50 4.58 -0.71
N TRP A 51 1.51 3.96 -1.89
CA TRP A 51 1.32 4.65 -3.15
C TRP A 51 0.00 4.23 -3.77
N ASN A 52 -0.85 5.21 -4.05
CA ASN A 52 -2.21 4.98 -4.53
C ASN A 52 -2.42 5.66 -5.88
N ARG A 53 -2.95 4.91 -6.85
CA ARG A 53 -3.43 5.46 -8.12
C ARG A 53 -4.95 5.30 -8.19
N VAL A 54 -5.64 6.43 -8.31
CA VAL A 54 -7.09 6.48 -8.48
C VAL A 54 -7.40 6.58 -9.98
N PRO A 55 -8.22 5.67 -10.54
CA PRO A 55 -8.67 5.78 -11.93
C PRO A 55 -9.47 7.08 -12.15
N ALA A 56 -9.40 7.63 -13.36
CA ALA A 56 -10.16 8.83 -13.70
C ALA A 56 -11.67 8.63 -13.45
N GLY A 57 -12.31 9.62 -12.83
CA GLY A 57 -13.73 9.58 -12.50
C GLY A 57 -14.10 8.65 -11.32
N LYS A 58 -13.12 8.09 -10.61
CA LYS A 58 -13.34 7.31 -9.39
C LYS A 58 -12.89 8.10 -8.16
N CYS A 59 -13.42 7.69 -7.00
CA CYS A 59 -12.94 8.16 -5.70
C CYS A 59 -12.03 7.10 -5.07
N ASN A 60 -11.12 7.56 -4.21
CA ASN A 60 -10.51 6.71 -3.18
C ASN A 60 -11.43 6.73 -1.97
#